data_AF-A0A0F9A4A8-F1
#
_entry.id   AF-A0A0F9A4A8-F1
#
_cell.length_a   1.000
_cell.length_b   1.000
_cell.length_c   1.000
_cell.angle_alpha   90.00
_cell.angle_beta   90.00
_cell.angle_gamma   90.00
#
_symmetry.space_group_name_H-M   'P 1'
#
loop_
_entity.id
_entity.type
_entity.pdbx_description
1 polymer ?
#
loop_
_entity_poly.entity_id
_entity_poly.type
_entity_poly.pdbx_seq_one_letter_code
_entity_poly.pdbx_strand_id
1 'polypeptide(L)'
;MLSTSNYNIFINNTAISNTYGVILDSSSDNLLISNNASNNNIGFALADSTNNNVTNNSGISNVYGFGLVNSNGSKFIGNNAERNQYGFFVNGTS
;
A
#
# COMPACT_ATOMS: atom_id res chain seq x y z
N MET A 1 3.77 -3.19 9.69
CA MET A 1 3.57 -4.45 8.95
C MET A 1 2.38 -5.16 9.58
N LEU A 2 1.42 -5.56 8.76
CA LEU A 2 0.37 -6.51 9.13
C LEU A 2 0.58 -7.80 8.34
N SER A 3 0.66 -8.92 9.04
CA SER A 3 0.76 -10.25 8.42
C SER A 3 -0.35 -11.13 8.98
N THR A 4 -1.07 -11.85 8.12
CA THR A 4 -2.22 -12.70 8.49
C THR A 4 -3.26 -11.97 9.36
N SER A 5 -3.45 -10.67 9.12
CA SER A 5 -4.23 -9.79 9.97
C SER A 5 -5.34 -9.10 9.17
N ASN A 6 -6.58 -9.30 9.60
CA ASN A 6 -7.75 -8.85 8.87
C ASN A 6 -8.50 -7.74 9.64
N TYR A 7 -9.31 -6.96 8.93
CA TYR A 7 -10.23 -5.96 9.51
C TYR A 7 -9.54 -4.86 10.35
N ASN A 8 -8.33 -4.46 9.99
CA ASN A 8 -7.61 -3.38 10.66
C ASN A 8 -7.85 -2.03 9.98
N ILE A 9 -7.67 -0.97 10.76
CA ILE A 9 -7.84 0.41 10.32
C ILE A 9 -6.53 1.17 10.54
N PHE A 10 -5.96 1.70 9.46
CA PHE A 10 -4.76 2.54 9.44
C PHE A 10 -5.12 3.91 8.91
N ILE A 11 -5.14 4.90 9.80
CA ILE A 11 -5.52 6.28 9.47
C ILE A 11 -4.39 7.24 9.84
N ASN A 12 -4.03 8.14 8.93
CA ASN A 12 -3.10 9.25 9.16
C ASN A 12 -1.71 8.84 9.69
N ASN A 13 -1.22 7.66 9.31
CA ASN A 13 0.13 7.23 9.68
C ASN A 13 1.18 7.79 8.71
N THR A 14 2.40 7.97 9.20
CA THR A 14 3.54 8.47 8.42
C THR A 14 4.71 7.48 8.50
N ALA A 15 5.19 7.03 7.34
CA ALA A 15 6.36 6.15 7.20
C ALA A 15 7.33 6.74 6.16
N ILE A 16 8.48 7.24 6.62
CA ILE A 16 9.43 7.98 5.79
C ILE A 16 10.82 7.34 5.85
N SER A 17 11.48 7.23 4.69
CA SER A 17 12.87 6.77 4.58
C SER A 17 13.14 5.37 5.12
N ASN A 18 12.22 4.43 4.89
CA ASN A 18 12.34 3.01 5.23
C ASN A 18 12.54 2.16 3.98
N THR A 19 12.86 0.87 4.14
CA THR A 19 12.79 -0.06 2.99
C THR A 19 11.35 -0.24 2.53
N TYR A 20 10.41 -0.39 3.47
CA TYR A 20 8.98 -0.50 3.21
C TYR A 20 8.21 0.48 4.09
N GLY A 21 7.23 1.18 3.54
CA GLY A 21 6.35 2.07 4.29
C GLY A 21 5.26 1.30 5.04
N VAL A 22 4.18 0.95 4.35
CA VAL A 22 3.08 0.12 4.88
C VAL A 22 3.06 -1.22 4.16
N ILE A 23 2.98 -2.31 4.91
CA ILE A 23 2.92 -3.68 4.36
C ILE A 23 1.65 -4.36 4.87
N LEU A 24 0.86 -4.90 3.94
CA LEU A 24 -0.16 -5.91 4.16
C LEU A 24 0.31 -7.20 3.48
N ASP A 25 0.51 -8.25 4.27
CA ASP A 25 0.92 -9.57 3.81
C ASP A 25 -0.12 -10.60 4.24
N SER A 26 -0.63 -11.37 3.28
CA SER A 26 -1.65 -12.39 3.52
C SER A 26 -2.83 -11.86 4.36
N SER A 27 -3.25 -10.63 4.07
CA SER A 27 -4.15 -9.84 4.93
C SER A 27 -5.36 -9.33 4.15
N SER A 28 -6.54 -9.36 4.77
CA SER A 28 -7.81 -9.09 4.11
C SER A 28 -8.66 -8.03 4.78
N ASP A 29 -9.48 -7.35 3.99
CA ASP A 29 -10.51 -6.43 4.48
C ASP A 29 -9.97 -5.28 5.38
N ASN A 30 -8.74 -4.80 5.15
CA ASN A 30 -8.15 -3.68 5.88
C ASN A 30 -8.47 -2.34 5.21
N LEU A 31 -8.53 -1.29 6.02
CA LEU A 31 -8.81 0.08 5.60
C LEU A 31 -7.60 0.98 5.83
N LEU A 32 -7.02 1.50 4.75
CA LEU A 32 -5.90 2.43 4.76
C LEU A 32 -6.40 3.79 4.26
N ILE A 33 -6.47 4.79 5.15
CA ILE A 33 -6.95 6.13 4.80
C ILE A 33 -5.91 7.19 5.15
N SER A 34 -5.61 8.06 4.18
CA SER A 34 -4.79 9.27 4.42
C SER A 34 -3.42 9.00 5.04
N ASN A 35 -2.83 7.83 4.77
CA ASN A 35 -1.47 7.53 5.21
C ASN A 35 -0.45 8.10 4.24
N ASN A 36 0.72 8.46 4.74
CA ASN A 36 1.84 8.96 3.96
C ASN A 36 3.03 7.98 4.06
N ALA A 37 3.44 7.43 2.92
CA ALA A 37 4.63 6.60 2.78
C ALA A 37 5.57 7.22 1.74
N SER A 38 6.62 7.91 2.19
CA SER A 38 7.53 8.62 1.28
C SER A 38 9.00 8.28 1.44
N ASN A 39 9.76 8.41 0.34
CA ASN A 39 11.20 8.12 0.31
C ASN A 39 11.57 6.69 0.73
N ASN A 40 10.67 5.72 0.50
CA ASN A 40 10.92 4.30 0.78
C ASN A 40 11.33 3.53 -0.49
N ASN A 41 11.77 2.29 -0.38
CA ASN A 41 11.88 1.43 -1.56
C ASN A 41 10.46 1.10 -2.09
N ILE A 42 9.58 0.62 -1.21
CA ILE A 42 8.14 0.46 -1.51
C ILE A 42 7.31 1.28 -0.52
N GLY A 43 6.46 2.17 -1.02
CA GLY A 43 5.56 2.99 -0.20
C GLY A 43 4.48 2.13 0.47
N PHE A 44 3.61 1.54 -0.33
CA PHE A 44 2.55 0.61 0.12
C PHE A 44 2.72 -0.73 -0.58
N ALA A 45 2.95 -1.79 0.18
CA ALA A 45 3.08 -3.16 -0.31
C ALA A 45 1.85 -3.99 0.10
N LEU A 46 1.16 -4.57 -0.87
CA LEU A 46 0.12 -5.58 -0.69
C LEU A 46 0.61 -6.87 -1.33
N ALA A 47 0.84 -7.90 -0.53
CA ALA A 47 1.26 -9.23 -0.98
C ALA A 47 0.24 -10.28 -0.53
N ASP A 48 -0.21 -11.12 -1.45
CA ASP A 48 -1.19 -12.20 -1.21
C ASP A 48 -2.43 -11.73 -0.41
N SER A 49 -2.83 -10.48 -0.61
CA SER A 49 -3.78 -9.75 0.23
C SER A 49 -5.06 -9.42 -0.55
N THR A 50 -6.22 -9.48 0.10
CA THR A 50 -7.50 -9.38 -0.61
C THR A 50 -8.45 -8.34 -0.03
N ASN A 51 -9.28 -7.73 -0.88
CA ASN A 51 -10.39 -6.86 -0.47
C ASN A 51 -10.00 -5.67 0.43
N ASN A 52 -8.78 -5.14 0.31
CA ASN A 52 -8.36 -3.99 1.10
C ASN A 52 -8.82 -2.68 0.45
N ASN A 53 -9.17 -1.68 1.27
CA ASN A 53 -9.57 -0.36 0.79
C ASN A 53 -8.47 0.66 1.10
N VAL A 54 -7.83 1.16 0.05
CA VAL A 54 -6.71 2.11 0.09
C VAL A 54 -7.21 3.43 -0.46
N THR A 55 -7.57 4.37 0.40
CA THR A 55 -8.21 5.64 0.03
C THR A 55 -7.38 6.85 0.47
N ASN A 56 -7.15 7.80 -0.45
CA ASN A 56 -6.49 9.09 -0.19
C ASN A 56 -5.07 8.97 0.42
N ASN A 57 -4.34 7.90 0.14
CA ASN A 57 -2.97 7.72 0.64
C ASN A 57 -1.95 8.37 -0.31
N SER A 58 -0.82 8.77 0.26
CA SER A 58 0.31 9.40 -0.44
C SER A 58 1.51 8.46 -0.44
N GLY A 59 1.81 7.83 -1.57
CA GLY A 59 3.01 7.02 -1.79
C GLY A 59 3.98 7.78 -2.69
N ILE A 60 4.78 8.71 -2.17
CA ILE A 60 5.57 9.66 -2.98
C ILE A 60 7.09 9.43 -2.87
N SER A 61 7.83 9.61 -3.97
CA SER A 61 9.30 9.52 -3.99
C SER A 61 9.86 8.16 -3.56
N ASN A 62 9.13 7.08 -3.82
CA ASN A 62 9.57 5.71 -3.59
C ASN A 62 10.08 5.06 -4.89
N VAL A 63 10.70 3.88 -4.83
CA VAL A 63 10.91 3.09 -6.07
C VAL A 63 9.54 2.60 -6.58
N TYR A 64 8.74 2.01 -5.70
CA TYR A 64 7.36 1.62 -5.97
C TYR A 64 6.41 2.40 -5.04
N GLY A 65 5.51 3.21 -5.58
CA GLY A 65 4.51 3.94 -4.78
C GLY A 65 3.53 2.97 -4.12
N PHE A 66 2.85 2.18 -4.95
CA PHE A 66 1.95 1.11 -4.55
C PHE A 66 2.34 -0.18 -5.29
N GLY A 67 2.83 -1.18 -4.56
CA GLY A 67 3.18 -2.50 -5.07
C GLY A 67 2.14 -3.53 -4.67
N LEU A 68 1.55 -4.20 -5.65
CA LEU A 68 0.56 -5.26 -5.48
C LEU A 68 1.08 -6.55 -6.11
N VAL A 69 1.19 -7.59 -5.31
CA VAL A 69 1.59 -8.94 -5.75
C VAL A 69 0.53 -9.92 -5.30
N ASN A 70 -0.02 -10.70 -6.23
CA ASN A 70 -1.05 -11.73 -5.98
C ASN A 70 -2.23 -11.24 -5.12
N SER A 71 -2.55 -9.95 -5.22
CA SER A 71 -3.52 -9.28 -4.37
C SER A 71 -4.75 -8.88 -5.17
N ASN A 72 -5.94 -9.29 -4.71
CA ASN A 72 -7.18 -9.23 -5.50
C ASN A 72 -8.29 -8.44 -4.78
N GLY A 73 -9.22 -7.87 -5.55
CA GLY A 73 -10.43 -7.22 -5.00
C GLY A 73 -10.18 -5.94 -4.18
N SER A 74 -8.95 -5.45 -4.10
CA SER A 74 -8.62 -4.22 -3.36
C SER A 74 -8.98 -2.97 -4.16
N LYS A 75 -9.47 -1.93 -3.48
CA LYS A 75 -9.87 -0.65 -4.09
C LYS A 75 -8.86 0.44 -3.78
N PHE A 76 -8.43 1.17 -4.82
CA PHE A 76 -7.50 2.30 -4.71
C PHE A 76 -8.20 3.56 -5.20
N ILE A 77 -8.57 4.46 -4.28
CA ILE A 77 -9.39 5.64 -4.59
C ILE A 77 -8.67 6.90 -4.10
N GLY A 78 -8.45 7.88 -4.98
CA GLY A 78 -7.86 9.18 -4.60
C GLY A 78 -6.42 9.12 -4.09
N ASN A 79 -5.67 8.05 -4.36
CA ASN A 79 -4.28 7.92 -3.92
C ASN A 79 -3.33 8.72 -4.84
N ASN A 80 -2.28 9.29 -4.24
CA ASN A 80 -1.21 9.99 -4.95
C ASN A 80 0.06 9.12 -5.02
N ALA A 81 0.56 8.89 -6.23
CA ALA A 81 1.77 8.09 -6.52
C ALA A 81 2.84 8.89 -7.28
N GLU A 82 2.99 10.18 -6.99
CA GLU A 82 3.96 11.05 -7.63
C GLU A 82 5.43 10.73 -7.31
N ARG A 83 6.32 11.04 -8.26
CA ARG A 83 7.78 10.95 -8.12
C ARG A 83 8.33 9.56 -7.77
N ASN A 84 7.56 8.50 -8.03
CA ASN A 84 8.08 7.15 -7.92
C ASN A 84 8.72 6.68 -9.24
N GLN A 85 9.63 5.71 -9.18
CA GLN A 85 10.07 5.00 -10.40
C GLN A 85 8.89 4.27 -11.04
N TYR A 86 8.06 3.64 -10.21
CA TYR A 86 6.78 3.03 -10.59
C TYR A 86 5.70 3.55 -9.64
N GLY A 87 4.71 4.28 -10.16
CA GLY A 87 3.59 4.76 -9.34
C GLY A 87 2.77 3.60 -8.78
N PHE A 88 2.28 2.75 -9.67
CA PHE A 88 1.63 1.49 -9.36
C PHE A 88 2.36 0.35 -10.06
N PHE A 89 2.73 -0.68 -9.31
CA PHE A 89 3.25 -1.93 -9.84
C PHE A 89 2.33 -3.06 -9.43
N VAL A 90 1.90 -3.84 -10.41
CA VAL A 90 0.83 -4.84 -10.24
C VAL A 90 1.28 -6.13 -10.91
N ASN A 91 1.37 -7.22 -10.15
CA ASN A 91 1.79 -8.53 -10.64
C ASN A 91 0.93 -9.66 -10.04
N GLY A 92 0.48 -10.60 -10.87
CA GLY A 92 -0.29 -11.76 -10.42
C GLY A 92 -1.67 -11.44 -9.84
N THR A 93 -2.18 -10.22 -10.06
CA THR A 93 -3.49 -9.79 -9.57
C THR A 93 -4.58 -10.02 -10.63
N SER A 94 -5.78 -10.41 -10.20
CA SER A 94 -6.99 -10.58 -11.02
C SER A 94 -8.13 -9.70 -10.54
#